data_AF-A0A8H4AGH3-F1
#
_entry.id   AF-A0A8H4AGH3-F1
#
_cell.length_a   1.000
_cell.length_b   1.000
_cell.length_c   1.000
_cell.angle_alpha   90.00
_cell.angle_beta   90.00
_cell.angle_gamma   90.00
#
_symmetry.space_group_name_H-M   'P 1'
#
loop_
_entity.id
_entity.type
_entity.pdbx_description
1 polymer ?
#
loop_
_entity_poly.entity_id
_entity_poly.type
_entity_poly.pdbx_seq_one_letter_code
_entity_poly.pdbx_strand_id
1 'polypeptide(L)'
;MSNNHSSEQNDEIKDGEDLETGGPSSGSQTLGEFYKEVNSIKDMIREIRNNIAALRDLYKRTLTVDTEDESSRMSRQIDLLISETSRISSEISRKLTIMEQSNKSLGGQDQAQKRLTQHAALVKEFMDTMTSYRDMQTENARKFKERITEQYRKVNPDATQEEISQFIDNDTNKIQSSSESDQSNTIISEIQDRQRDVRRIENSINELKNIGEIRALVIGKEKEKEVPSSFIEMIQDNNNIPQNDKIVRIPKRHHKNRKNKLMIMLAIILILVVLGIIVSLIVFFAIFK
;
A
#
# COMPACT_ATOMS: atom_id res chain seq x y z
N MET A 1 -85.76 -34.71 9.37
CA MET A 1 -84.30 -34.84 9.40
C MET A 1 -83.86 -34.62 10.85
N SER A 2 -83.35 -35.69 11.47
CA SER A 2 -82.98 -35.81 12.89
C SER A 2 -81.73 -35.03 13.28
N ASN A 3 -81.71 -34.61 14.57
CA ASN A 3 -80.62 -34.56 15.58
C ASN A 3 -79.18 -34.13 15.15
N ASN A 4 -78.35 -33.48 15.97
CA ASN A 4 -78.28 -33.51 17.43
C ASN A 4 -77.49 -32.32 18.00
N HIS A 5 -77.79 -32.09 19.26
CA HIS A 5 -77.12 -31.31 20.30
C HIS A 5 -75.69 -31.82 20.59
N SER A 6 -74.77 -30.93 20.99
CA SER A 6 -74.05 -31.01 22.28
C SER A 6 -73.02 -29.90 22.43
N SER A 7 -73.15 -29.16 23.53
CA SER A 7 -72.18 -28.26 24.13
C SER A 7 -71.18 -29.03 25.00
N GLU A 8 -70.16 -28.30 25.46
CA GLU A 8 -69.36 -28.50 26.68
C GLU A 8 -68.01 -29.26 26.60
N GLN A 9 -66.95 -28.45 26.71
CA GLN A 9 -66.03 -28.35 27.85
C GLN A 9 -64.64 -28.99 27.72
N ASN A 10 -63.65 -28.08 27.74
CA ASN A 10 -62.30 -28.11 28.28
C ASN A 10 -61.53 -29.43 28.31
N ASP A 11 -60.36 -29.42 27.67
CA ASP A 11 -59.14 -29.77 28.39
C ASP A 11 -57.97 -28.89 27.95
N GLU A 12 -57.23 -28.52 28.97
CA GLU A 12 -56.18 -27.51 29.04
C GLU A 12 -54.80 -28.16 28.76
N ILE A 13 -53.79 -27.29 28.61
CA ILE A 13 -52.34 -27.55 28.74
C ILE A 13 -51.61 -28.22 27.55
N LYS A 14 -50.87 -27.43 26.77
CA LYS A 14 -49.44 -27.15 27.05
C LYS A 14 -48.83 -26.16 26.06
N ASP A 15 -48.37 -25.08 26.66
CA ASP A 15 -47.44 -24.08 26.14
C ASP A 15 -46.33 -24.73 25.31
N GLY A 16 -46.43 -24.56 23.99
CA GLY A 16 -45.27 -24.57 23.11
C GLY A 16 -44.75 -23.15 23.06
N GLU A 17 -43.83 -22.81 23.96
CA GLU A 17 -42.93 -21.68 23.73
C GLU A 17 -42.17 -21.98 22.43
N ASP A 18 -42.64 -21.40 21.32
CA ASP A 18 -41.85 -21.24 20.12
C ASP A 18 -40.71 -20.28 20.47
N LEU A 19 -39.65 -20.84 21.06
CA LEU A 19 -38.34 -20.23 21.11
C LEU A 19 -37.89 -20.08 19.65
N GLU A 20 -38.20 -18.93 19.05
CA GLU A 20 -37.41 -18.39 17.94
C GLU A 20 -35.98 -18.16 18.45
N THR A 21 -35.19 -19.23 18.49
CA THR A 21 -33.74 -19.12 18.51
C THR A 21 -33.34 -18.54 17.16
N GLY A 22 -33.28 -17.22 17.09
CA GLY A 22 -32.64 -16.45 16.04
C GLY A 22 -31.18 -16.86 15.92
N GLY A 23 -30.92 -17.93 15.17
CA GLY A 23 -29.59 -18.24 14.69
C GLY A 23 -29.08 -17.08 13.83
N PRO A 24 -27.79 -16.71 13.91
CA PRO A 24 -27.27 -15.62 13.11
C PRO A 24 -27.52 -15.94 11.63
N SER A 25 -28.35 -15.13 10.97
CA SER A 25 -28.65 -15.29 9.56
C SER A 25 -27.33 -15.35 8.78
N SER A 26 -27.15 -16.36 7.92
CA SER A 26 -25.92 -16.52 7.14
C SER A 26 -25.58 -15.25 6.31
N GLY A 27 -26.58 -14.42 5.98
CA GLY A 27 -26.39 -13.09 5.41
C GLY A 27 -25.67 -12.07 6.32
N SER A 28 -25.87 -12.13 7.64
CA SER A 28 -25.17 -11.26 8.60
C SER A 28 -23.69 -11.64 8.76
N GLN A 29 -23.39 -12.94 8.76
CA GLN A 29 -22.01 -13.44 8.83
C GLN A 29 -21.20 -13.08 7.57
N THR A 30 -21.78 -13.26 6.37
CA THR A 30 -21.13 -12.89 5.10
C THR A 30 -20.90 -11.39 4.92
N LEU A 31 -21.77 -10.54 5.47
CA LEU A 31 -21.59 -9.09 5.46
C LEU A 31 -20.51 -8.63 6.46
N GLY A 32 -20.45 -9.26 7.64
CA GLY A 32 -19.39 -9.01 8.63
C GLY A 32 -17.99 -9.35 8.10
N GLU A 33 -17.87 -10.47 7.38
CA GLU A 33 -16.62 -10.86 6.70
C GLU A 33 -16.22 -9.88 5.61
N PHE A 34 -17.18 -9.39 4.81
CA PHE A 34 -16.93 -8.36 3.81
C PHE A 34 -16.35 -7.08 4.43
N TYR A 35 -16.94 -6.56 5.50
CA TYR A 35 -16.44 -5.34 6.14
C TYR A 35 -15.07 -5.52 6.80
N LYS A 36 -14.79 -6.71 7.35
CA LYS A 36 -13.44 -7.04 7.83
C LYS A 36 -12.43 -6.98 6.70
N GLU A 37 -12.77 -7.53 5.54
CA GLU A 37 -11.92 -7.51 4.36
C GLU A 37 -11.70 -6.08 3.84
N VAL A 38 -12.75 -5.27 3.78
CA VAL A 38 -12.67 -3.83 3.44
C VAL A 38 -11.69 -3.10 4.36
N ASN A 39 -11.79 -3.30 5.68
CA ASN A 39 -10.91 -2.64 6.64
C ASN A 39 -9.46 -3.11 6.52
N SER A 40 -9.25 -4.42 6.34
CA SER A 40 -7.93 -5.01 6.08
C SER A 40 -7.28 -4.39 4.84
N ILE A 41 -8.02 -4.21 3.75
CA ILE A 41 -7.51 -3.55 2.54
C ILE A 41 -7.14 -2.08 2.81
N LYS A 42 -7.97 -1.34 3.54
CA LYS A 42 -7.67 0.05 3.91
C LYS A 42 -6.41 0.18 4.77
N ASP A 43 -6.19 -0.75 5.70
CA ASP A 43 -4.98 -0.80 6.53
C ASP A 43 -3.74 -1.04 5.68
N MET A 44 -3.78 -2.03 4.78
CA MET A 44 -2.69 -2.33 3.85
C MET A 44 -2.38 -1.16 2.90
N ILE A 45 -3.40 -0.45 2.39
CA ILE A 45 -3.18 0.76 1.58
C ILE A 45 -2.48 1.84 2.41
N ARG A 46 -2.86 2.03 3.68
CA ARG A 46 -2.18 2.96 4.59
C ARG A 46 -0.72 2.55 4.83
N GLU A 47 -0.45 1.26 4.94
CA GLU A 47 0.91 0.75 5.08
C GLU A 47 1.77 1.04 3.85
N ILE A 48 1.25 0.83 2.63
CA ILE A 48 1.93 1.24 1.40
C ILE A 48 2.24 2.74 1.43
N ARG A 49 1.31 3.61 1.85
CA ARG A 49 1.56 5.06 1.95
C ARG A 49 2.71 5.39 2.91
N ASN A 50 2.81 4.65 4.02
CA ASN A 50 3.91 4.80 4.97
C ASN A 50 5.24 4.36 4.34
N ASN A 51 5.25 3.24 3.61
CA ASN A 51 6.44 2.78 2.88
C ASN A 51 6.89 3.80 1.82
N ILE A 52 5.95 4.40 1.07
CA ILE A 52 6.25 5.47 0.11
C ILE A 52 6.93 6.65 0.83
N ALA A 53 6.43 7.07 1.99
CA ALA A 53 7.00 8.18 2.75
C ALA A 53 8.42 7.84 3.25
N ALA A 54 8.61 6.65 3.81
CA ALA A 54 9.92 6.19 4.26
C ALA A 54 10.94 6.07 3.11
N LEU A 55 10.51 5.55 1.95
CA LEU A 55 11.34 5.49 0.75
C LEU A 55 11.78 6.87 0.28
N ARG A 56 10.88 7.87 0.28
CA ARG A 56 11.25 9.26 -0.06
C ARG A 56 12.35 9.80 0.85
N ASP A 57 12.24 9.54 2.15
CA ASP A 57 13.23 9.99 3.12
C ASP A 57 14.57 9.26 2.94
N LEU A 58 14.54 7.95 2.65
CA LEU A 58 15.75 7.17 2.37
C LEU A 58 16.44 7.64 1.09
N TYR A 59 15.72 7.77 -0.03
CA TYR A 59 16.32 8.25 -1.28
C TYR A 59 16.94 9.63 -1.13
N LYS A 60 16.26 10.54 -0.41
CA LYS A 60 16.81 11.87 -0.13
C LYS A 60 18.12 11.79 0.65
N ARG A 61 18.23 10.89 1.64
CA ARG A 61 19.45 10.71 2.43
C ARG A 61 20.56 10.07 1.61
N THR A 62 20.23 9.10 0.75
CA THR A 62 21.19 8.46 -0.15
C THR A 62 21.89 9.45 -1.07
N LEU A 63 21.21 10.53 -1.48
CA LEU A 63 21.82 11.62 -2.27
C LEU A 63 22.86 12.46 -1.49
N THR A 64 22.90 12.38 -0.16
CA THR A 64 23.72 13.23 0.71
C THR A 64 24.78 12.49 1.52
N VAL A 65 24.86 11.16 1.38
CA VAL A 65 25.77 10.33 2.17
C VAL A 65 27.09 10.16 1.45
N ASP A 66 28.18 10.46 2.16
CA ASP A 66 29.57 10.37 1.69
C ASP A 66 30.31 9.11 2.20
N THR A 67 29.64 8.26 3.00
CA THR A 67 30.25 7.04 3.57
C THR A 67 29.62 5.76 3.04
N GLU A 68 30.46 4.79 2.69
CA GLU A 68 30.05 3.51 2.08
C GLU A 68 29.20 2.64 3.02
N ASP A 69 29.50 2.67 4.33
CA ASP A 69 28.76 1.93 5.35
C ASP A 69 27.31 2.41 5.52
N GLU A 70 27.11 3.73 5.55
CA GLU A 70 25.77 4.30 5.64
C GLU A 70 24.98 4.08 4.35
N SER A 71 25.64 4.22 3.19
CA SER A 71 25.06 3.93 1.87
C SER A 71 24.51 2.50 1.83
N SER A 72 25.35 1.52 2.20
CA SER A 72 24.98 0.10 2.24
C SER A 72 23.81 -0.21 3.17
N ARG A 73 23.76 0.44 4.35
CA ARG A 73 22.63 0.28 5.29
C ARG A 73 21.34 0.84 4.71
N MET A 74 21.39 2.00 4.06
CA MET A 74 20.21 2.61 3.44
C MET A 74 19.73 1.81 2.24
N SER A 75 20.63 1.30 1.40
CA SER A 75 20.27 0.42 0.28
C SER A 75 19.47 -0.79 0.75
N ARG A 76 19.93 -1.47 1.83
CA ARG A 76 19.18 -2.59 2.43
C ARG A 76 17.80 -2.18 2.92
N GLN A 77 17.66 -1.00 3.54
CA GLN A 77 16.36 -0.50 3.99
C GLN A 77 15.43 -0.18 2.82
N ILE A 78 15.97 0.36 1.73
CA ILE A 78 15.23 0.60 0.48
C ILE A 78 14.74 -0.73 -0.09
N ASP A 79 15.60 -1.74 -0.19
CA ASP A 79 15.26 -3.08 -0.70
C ASP A 79 14.12 -3.72 0.12
N LEU A 80 14.20 -3.63 1.45
CA LEU A 80 13.15 -4.14 2.35
C LEU A 80 11.81 -3.44 2.13
N LEU A 81 11.80 -2.10 2.02
CA LEU A 81 10.55 -1.36 1.79
C LEU A 81 9.96 -1.61 0.41
N ILE A 82 10.79 -1.78 -0.62
CA ILE A 82 10.34 -2.15 -1.97
C ILE A 82 9.69 -3.54 -1.92
N SER A 83 10.39 -4.52 -1.34
CA SER A 83 9.89 -5.90 -1.21
C SER A 83 8.57 -5.95 -0.44
N GLU A 84 8.49 -5.24 0.69
CA GLU A 84 7.28 -5.20 1.50
C GLU A 84 6.12 -4.50 0.78
N THR A 85 6.40 -3.40 0.07
CA THR A 85 5.39 -2.73 -0.76
C THR A 85 4.87 -3.66 -1.85
N SER A 86 5.74 -4.43 -2.51
CA SER A 86 5.39 -5.41 -3.53
C SER A 86 4.52 -6.55 -2.97
N ARG A 87 4.88 -7.05 -1.77
CA ARG A 87 4.13 -8.08 -1.03
C ARG A 87 2.72 -7.60 -0.69
N ILE A 88 2.59 -6.43 -0.05
CA ILE A 88 1.30 -5.86 0.34
C ILE A 88 0.45 -5.56 -0.89
N SER A 89 1.06 -5.04 -1.96
CA SER A 89 0.37 -4.75 -3.22
C SER A 89 -0.22 -6.00 -3.85
N SER A 90 0.54 -7.11 -3.87
CA SER A 90 0.07 -8.41 -4.34
C SER A 90 -1.06 -8.96 -3.47
N GLU A 91 -1.00 -8.75 -2.15
CA GLU A 91 -2.04 -9.19 -1.23
C GLU A 91 -3.35 -8.42 -1.43
N ILE A 92 -3.30 -7.08 -1.54
CA ILE A 92 -4.44 -6.24 -1.89
C ILE A 92 -5.05 -6.70 -3.21
N SER A 93 -4.21 -6.96 -4.21
CA SER A 93 -4.60 -7.41 -5.54
C SER A 93 -5.44 -8.70 -5.50
N ARG A 94 -4.96 -9.70 -4.76
CA ARG A 94 -5.66 -10.96 -4.54
C ARG A 94 -7.00 -10.75 -3.82
N LYS A 95 -7.01 -9.96 -2.76
CA LYS A 95 -8.21 -9.68 -1.95
C LYS A 95 -9.29 -8.95 -2.74
N LEU A 96 -8.92 -7.93 -3.53
CA LEU A 96 -9.83 -7.21 -4.43
C LEU A 96 -10.41 -8.14 -5.51
N THR A 97 -9.63 -9.09 -6.02
CA THR A 97 -10.08 -10.07 -7.02
C THR A 97 -11.09 -11.05 -6.44
N ILE A 98 -10.82 -11.59 -5.25
CA ILE A 98 -11.75 -12.49 -4.54
C ILE A 98 -13.05 -11.75 -4.20
N MET A 99 -12.95 -10.52 -3.73
CA MET A 99 -14.11 -9.69 -3.38
C MET A 99 -14.97 -9.39 -4.62
N GLU A 100 -14.35 -9.15 -5.77
CA GLU A 100 -15.05 -8.99 -7.05
C GLU A 100 -15.82 -10.27 -7.44
N GLN A 101 -15.19 -11.44 -7.34
CA GLN A 101 -15.86 -12.73 -7.62
C GLN A 101 -17.03 -12.99 -6.67
N SER A 102 -16.84 -12.73 -5.37
CA SER A 102 -17.89 -12.85 -4.35
C SER A 102 -19.06 -11.90 -4.61
N ASN A 103 -18.78 -10.69 -5.11
CA ASN A 103 -19.84 -9.73 -5.45
C ASN A 103 -20.68 -10.19 -6.66
N LYS A 104 -20.07 -10.85 -7.65
CA LYS A 104 -20.79 -11.38 -8.82
C LYS A 104 -21.81 -12.48 -8.47
N SER A 105 -21.52 -13.29 -7.43
CA SER A 105 -22.41 -14.37 -7.01
C SER A 105 -23.65 -13.93 -6.24
N LEU A 106 -23.77 -12.65 -5.85
CA LEU A 106 -24.83 -12.16 -4.94
C LEU A 106 -26.14 -11.75 -5.62
N GLY A 107 -26.25 -11.83 -6.96
CA GLY A 107 -27.52 -11.69 -7.68
C GLY A 107 -28.39 -10.48 -7.27
N GLY A 108 -28.05 -9.28 -7.73
CA GLY A 108 -28.98 -8.13 -7.87
C GLY A 108 -29.65 -7.54 -6.62
N GLN A 109 -29.39 -8.03 -5.41
CA GLN A 109 -29.96 -7.46 -4.17
C GLN A 109 -29.34 -6.09 -3.80
N ASP A 110 -30.06 -5.26 -3.04
CA ASP A 110 -29.57 -3.96 -2.54
C ASP A 110 -28.23 -4.06 -1.77
N GLN A 111 -27.98 -5.18 -1.10
CA GLN A 111 -26.71 -5.45 -0.42
C GLN A 111 -25.55 -5.65 -1.42
N ALA A 112 -25.82 -6.20 -2.60
CA ALA A 112 -24.83 -6.36 -3.66
C ALA A 112 -24.37 -4.98 -4.16
N GLN A 113 -25.29 -4.01 -4.30
CA GLN A 113 -24.95 -2.66 -4.76
C GLN A 113 -24.01 -1.95 -3.79
N LYS A 114 -24.28 -2.00 -2.47
CA LYS A 114 -23.40 -1.40 -1.46
C LYS A 114 -22.00 -2.02 -1.47
N ARG A 115 -21.91 -3.35 -1.63
CA ARG A 115 -20.63 -4.07 -1.72
C ARG A 115 -19.85 -3.71 -2.99
N LEU A 116 -20.53 -3.56 -4.12
CA LEU A 116 -19.93 -3.10 -5.38
C LEU A 116 -19.37 -1.69 -5.27
N THR A 117 -20.11 -0.76 -4.67
CA THR A 117 -19.63 0.62 -4.45
C THR A 117 -18.38 0.65 -3.55
N GLN A 118 -18.37 -0.10 -2.45
CA GLN A 118 -17.20 -0.18 -1.56
C GLN A 118 -15.99 -0.82 -2.26
N HIS A 119 -16.21 -1.87 -3.05
CA HIS A 119 -15.16 -2.48 -3.86
C HIS A 119 -14.56 -1.49 -4.85
N ALA A 120 -15.38 -0.78 -5.62
CA ALA A 120 -14.92 0.22 -6.58
C ALA A 120 -14.10 1.34 -5.90
N ALA A 121 -14.55 1.82 -4.74
CA ALA A 121 -13.83 2.82 -3.96
C ALA A 121 -12.45 2.34 -3.51
N LEU A 122 -12.35 1.10 -3.03
CA LEU A 122 -11.07 0.50 -2.63
C LEU A 122 -10.11 0.32 -3.81
N VAL A 123 -10.61 -0.14 -4.96
CA VAL A 123 -9.76 -0.28 -6.15
C VAL A 123 -9.23 1.09 -6.58
N LYS A 124 -10.09 2.11 -6.63
CA LYS A 124 -9.66 3.48 -6.96
C LYS A 124 -8.60 3.98 -5.99
N GLU A 125 -8.82 3.83 -4.68
CA GLU A 125 -7.88 4.26 -3.65
C GLU A 125 -6.52 3.54 -3.76
N PHE A 126 -6.54 2.25 -4.06
CA PHE A 126 -5.35 1.45 -4.31
C PHE A 126 -4.61 1.92 -5.57
N MET A 127 -5.31 2.12 -6.70
CA MET A 127 -4.72 2.63 -7.95
C MET A 127 -4.09 4.02 -7.78
N ASP A 128 -4.78 4.93 -7.08
CA ASP A 128 -4.29 6.29 -6.81
C ASP A 128 -2.99 6.21 -5.97
N THR A 129 -2.95 5.31 -4.97
CA THR A 129 -1.78 5.09 -4.12
C THR A 129 -0.61 4.49 -4.92
N MET A 130 -0.85 3.49 -5.76
CA MET A 130 0.18 2.87 -6.60
C MET A 130 0.70 3.81 -7.68
N THR A 131 -0.15 4.71 -8.19
CA THR A 131 0.28 5.79 -9.09
C THR A 131 1.24 6.74 -8.37
N SER A 132 0.92 7.16 -7.15
CA SER A 132 1.83 7.98 -6.32
C SER A 132 3.17 7.28 -6.03
N TYR A 133 3.15 5.96 -5.80
CA TYR A 133 4.36 5.17 -5.63
C TYR A 133 5.21 5.17 -6.91
N ARG A 134 4.60 4.87 -8.06
CA ARG A 134 5.28 4.90 -9.37
C ARG A 134 5.88 6.27 -9.66
N ASP A 135 5.13 7.34 -9.47
CA ASP A 135 5.59 8.69 -9.76
C ASP A 135 6.77 9.08 -8.83
N MET A 136 6.71 8.67 -7.56
CA MET A 136 7.82 8.82 -6.61
C MET A 136 9.07 8.06 -7.05
N GLN A 137 8.92 6.82 -7.50
CA GLN A 137 10.02 6.00 -8.01
C GLN A 137 10.64 6.65 -9.25
N THR A 138 9.83 6.99 -10.26
CA THR A 138 10.28 7.66 -11.50
C THR A 138 11.05 8.95 -11.21
N GLU A 139 10.54 9.78 -10.30
CA GLU A 139 11.20 11.04 -9.92
C GLU A 139 12.57 10.82 -9.27
N ASN A 140 12.73 9.78 -8.44
CA ASN A 140 14.03 9.47 -7.84
C ASN A 140 15.01 8.84 -8.85
N ALA A 141 14.54 8.00 -9.77
CA ALA A 141 15.36 7.52 -10.88
C ALA A 141 15.91 8.69 -11.71
N ARG A 142 15.07 9.67 -12.04
CA ARG A 142 15.49 10.89 -12.74
C ARG A 142 16.62 11.61 -11.99
N LYS A 143 16.47 11.83 -10.68
CA LYS A 143 17.50 12.47 -9.84
C LYS A 143 18.81 11.69 -9.82
N PHE A 144 18.76 10.37 -9.75
CA PHE A 144 19.97 9.56 -9.81
C PHE A 144 20.65 9.61 -11.18
N LYS A 145 19.88 9.61 -12.28
CA LYS A 145 20.40 9.80 -13.65
C LYS A 145 21.06 11.18 -13.83
N GLU A 146 20.45 12.23 -13.27
CA GLU A 146 21.05 13.58 -13.23
C GLU A 146 22.37 13.59 -12.46
N ARG A 147 22.40 12.94 -11.28
CA ARG A 147 23.63 12.85 -10.49
C ARG A 147 24.74 12.10 -11.20
N ILE A 148 24.42 10.99 -11.87
CA ILE A 148 25.38 10.26 -12.71
C ILE A 148 25.92 11.17 -13.80
N THR A 149 25.06 11.92 -14.48
CA THR A 149 25.46 12.85 -15.55
C THR A 149 26.45 13.92 -15.05
N GLU A 150 26.17 14.53 -13.89
CA GLU A 150 27.06 15.51 -13.27
C GLU A 150 28.42 14.91 -12.92
N GLN A 151 28.44 13.72 -12.33
CA GLN A 151 29.67 13.06 -11.90
C GLN A 151 30.48 12.56 -13.09
N TYR A 152 29.83 12.02 -14.12
CA TYR A 152 30.48 11.57 -15.34
C TYR A 152 31.21 12.72 -16.05
N ARG A 153 30.60 13.91 -16.13
CA ARG A 153 31.22 15.10 -16.73
C ARG A 153 32.46 15.60 -15.98
N LYS A 154 32.60 15.29 -14.67
CA LYS A 154 33.83 15.64 -13.94
C LYS A 154 35.02 14.79 -14.36
N VAL A 155 34.78 13.55 -14.81
CA VAL A 155 35.83 12.64 -15.29
C VAL A 155 36.01 12.78 -16.80
N ASN A 156 34.94 13.06 -17.55
CA ASN A 156 34.92 13.23 -19.01
C ASN A 156 34.20 14.54 -19.40
N PRO A 157 34.91 15.69 -19.39
CA PRO A 157 34.31 17.01 -19.65
C PRO A 157 33.67 17.15 -21.04
N ASP A 158 34.23 16.48 -22.05
CA ASP A 158 33.81 16.60 -23.45
C ASP A 158 32.69 15.62 -23.84
N ALA A 159 32.16 14.84 -22.89
CA ALA A 159 31.16 13.82 -23.16
C ALA A 159 29.81 14.41 -23.59
N THR A 160 29.26 13.87 -24.68
CA THR A 160 27.94 14.24 -25.20
C THR A 160 26.81 13.66 -24.33
N GLN A 161 25.61 14.23 -24.43
CA GLN A 161 24.45 13.73 -23.67
C GLN A 161 24.05 12.32 -24.10
N GLU A 162 24.20 12.00 -25.38
CA GLU A 162 23.95 10.67 -25.94
C GLU A 162 24.92 9.64 -25.37
N GLU A 163 26.22 9.95 -25.29
CA GLU A 163 27.23 9.06 -24.69
C GLU A 163 26.94 8.80 -23.20
N ILE A 164 26.58 9.84 -22.45
CA ILE A 164 26.24 9.71 -21.02
C ILE A 164 24.97 8.87 -20.84
N SER A 165 23.95 9.08 -21.67
CA SER A 165 22.69 8.33 -21.59
C SER A 165 22.91 6.86 -21.93
N GLN A 166 23.69 6.58 -22.99
CA GLN A 166 24.12 5.21 -23.30
C GLN A 166 24.92 4.60 -22.17
N PHE A 167 25.79 5.36 -21.50
CA PHE A 167 26.53 4.86 -20.35
C PHE A 167 25.61 4.57 -19.16
N ILE A 168 24.61 5.41 -18.88
CA ILE A 168 23.62 5.19 -17.81
C ILE A 168 22.82 3.91 -18.05
N ASP A 169 22.44 3.66 -19.30
CA ASP A 169 21.57 2.54 -19.68
C ASP A 169 22.36 1.23 -19.96
N ASN A 170 23.68 1.28 -20.20
CA ASN A 170 24.53 0.12 -20.47
C ASN A 170 25.42 -0.26 -19.27
N ASP A 171 25.85 -1.52 -19.23
CA ASP A 171 26.70 -2.04 -18.14
C ASP A 171 28.10 -1.41 -18.10
N THR A 172 28.55 -1.18 -16.87
CA THR A 172 29.53 -0.17 -16.43
C THR A 172 30.99 -0.42 -16.85
N ASN A 173 31.26 -1.42 -17.68
CA ASN A 173 32.62 -1.89 -17.97
C ASN A 173 33.46 -0.92 -18.83
N LYS A 174 32.88 0.15 -19.36
CA LYS A 174 33.58 1.09 -20.26
C LYS A 174 34.43 2.17 -19.57
N ILE A 175 34.20 2.51 -18.29
CA ILE A 175 34.96 3.60 -17.63
C ILE A 175 36.25 3.10 -16.95
N GLN A 176 36.37 1.80 -16.64
CA GLN A 176 37.53 1.28 -15.90
C GLN A 176 38.89 1.45 -16.61
N SER A 177 38.91 1.73 -17.91
CA SER A 177 40.14 1.71 -18.71
C SER A 177 40.83 3.06 -18.93
N SER A 178 40.33 4.18 -18.41
CA SER A 178 40.81 5.52 -18.82
C SER A 178 41.28 6.48 -17.72
N SER A 179 41.34 6.09 -16.44
CA SER A 179 41.74 7.03 -15.39
C SER A 179 42.58 6.40 -14.27
N GLU A 180 43.83 6.85 -14.14
CA GLU A 180 44.81 6.35 -13.16
C GLU A 180 44.77 7.10 -11.81
N SER A 181 43.82 8.02 -11.60
CA SER A 181 43.75 8.84 -10.39
C SER A 181 42.76 8.31 -9.33
N ASP A 182 43.14 8.39 -8.06
CA ASP A 182 42.29 8.00 -6.92
C ASP A 182 40.96 8.80 -6.88
N GLN A 183 41.00 10.05 -7.33
CA GLN A 183 39.81 10.90 -7.43
C GLN A 183 38.84 10.39 -8.49
N SER A 184 39.34 9.94 -9.65
CA SER A 184 38.52 9.34 -10.70
C SER A 184 37.89 8.02 -10.23
N ASN A 185 38.65 7.18 -9.52
CA ASN A 185 38.15 5.91 -8.97
C ASN A 185 36.98 6.12 -8.00
N THR A 186 37.07 7.14 -7.14
CA THR A 186 35.99 7.50 -6.21
C THR A 186 34.72 7.94 -6.97
N ILE A 187 34.87 8.77 -8.00
CA ILE A 187 33.74 9.24 -8.81
C ILE A 187 33.10 8.08 -9.59
N ILE A 188 33.91 7.17 -10.13
CA ILE A 188 33.43 5.97 -10.85
C ILE A 188 32.63 5.05 -9.92
N SER A 189 33.10 4.86 -8.69
CA SER A 189 32.37 4.09 -7.68
C SER A 189 31.02 4.72 -7.33
N GLU A 190 30.95 6.05 -7.14
CA GLU A 190 29.68 6.75 -6.93
C GLU A 190 28.71 6.55 -8.10
N ILE A 191 29.23 6.65 -9.33
CA ILE A 191 28.43 6.42 -10.55
C ILE A 191 27.85 5.01 -10.57
N GLN A 192 28.66 3.99 -10.27
CA GLN A 192 28.23 2.59 -10.21
C GLN A 192 27.12 2.39 -9.17
N ASP A 193 27.26 2.97 -7.99
CA ASP A 193 26.26 2.90 -6.93
C ASP A 193 24.92 3.49 -7.38
N ARG A 194 24.95 4.67 -8.00
CA ARG A 194 23.74 5.31 -8.52
C ARG A 194 23.11 4.52 -9.67
N GLN A 195 23.91 3.87 -10.52
CA GLN A 195 23.37 2.97 -11.55
C GLN A 195 22.65 1.77 -10.92
N ARG A 196 23.18 1.21 -9.83
CA ARG A 196 22.48 0.15 -9.08
C ARG A 196 21.17 0.66 -8.49
N ASP A 197 21.16 1.87 -7.95
CA ASP A 197 19.94 2.52 -7.43
C ASP A 197 18.89 2.72 -8.54
N VAL A 198 19.28 3.20 -9.72
CA VAL A 198 18.40 3.35 -10.89
C VAL A 198 17.81 2.00 -11.31
N ARG A 199 18.64 0.97 -11.46
CA ARG A 199 18.18 -0.37 -11.86
C ARG A 199 17.18 -0.96 -10.85
N ARG A 200 17.43 -0.77 -9.56
CA ARG A 200 16.50 -1.16 -8.49
C ARG A 200 15.14 -0.49 -8.68
N ILE A 201 15.14 0.82 -8.95
CA ILE A 201 13.91 1.57 -9.19
C ILE A 201 13.17 1.05 -10.42
N GLU A 202 13.88 0.86 -11.54
CA GLU A 202 13.28 0.38 -12.79
C GLU A 202 12.65 -1.01 -12.62
N ASN A 203 13.31 -1.92 -11.89
CA ASN A 203 12.75 -3.21 -11.51
C ASN A 203 11.46 -3.04 -10.68
N SER A 204 11.49 -2.18 -9.66
CA SER A 204 10.32 -1.92 -8.82
C SER A 204 9.14 -1.34 -9.62
N ILE A 205 9.38 -0.50 -10.62
CA ILE A 205 8.35 0.05 -11.51
C ILE A 205 7.82 -1.03 -12.45
N ASN A 206 8.69 -1.92 -12.95
CA ASN A 206 8.29 -3.03 -13.80
C ASN A 206 7.36 -4.02 -13.06
N GLU A 207 7.60 -4.27 -11.77
CA GLU A 207 6.69 -5.08 -10.94
C GLU A 207 5.27 -4.47 -10.85
N LEU A 208 5.15 -3.14 -10.92
CA LEU A 208 3.85 -2.46 -10.90
C LEU A 208 3.04 -2.66 -12.18
N LYS A 209 3.65 -3.09 -13.28
CA LYS A 209 2.92 -3.31 -14.55
C LYS A 209 1.82 -4.37 -14.38
N ASN A 210 2.02 -5.35 -13.49
CA ASN A 210 1.05 -6.40 -13.17
C ASN A 210 -0.21 -5.86 -12.45
N ILE A 211 -0.14 -4.69 -11.81
CA ILE A 211 -1.30 -4.01 -11.20
C ILE A 211 -2.23 -3.44 -12.29
N GLY A 212 -1.71 -3.24 -13.52
CA GLY A 212 -2.49 -2.80 -14.68
C GLY A 212 -3.61 -3.76 -15.08
N GLU A 213 -3.48 -5.06 -14.78
CA GLU A 213 -4.53 -6.05 -15.05
C GLU A 213 -5.76 -5.82 -14.16
N ILE A 214 -5.57 -5.41 -12.91
CA ILE A 214 -6.68 -5.03 -12.00
C ILE A 214 -7.36 -3.75 -12.48
N ARG A 215 -6.59 -2.80 -13.01
CA ARG A 215 -7.16 -1.59 -13.63
C ARG A 215 -8.10 -1.97 -14.78
N ALA A 216 -7.73 -2.95 -15.61
CA ALA A 216 -8.59 -3.43 -16.70
C ALA A 216 -9.86 -4.13 -16.18
N LEU A 217 -9.79 -4.87 -15.07
CA LEU A 217 -10.96 -5.49 -14.43
C LEU A 217 -12.01 -4.47 -13.95
N VAL A 218 -11.59 -3.26 -13.57
CA VAL A 218 -12.50 -2.20 -13.10
C VAL A 218 -12.97 -1.29 -14.22
N ILE A 219 -12.07 -0.88 -15.12
CA ILE A 219 -12.41 0.05 -16.22
C ILE A 219 -13.14 -0.65 -17.37
N GLY A 220 -12.92 -1.96 -17.59
CA GLY A 220 -13.60 -2.74 -18.62
C GLY A 220 -15.13 -2.78 -18.46
N LYS A 221 -15.64 -2.51 -17.26
CA LYS A 221 -17.08 -2.44 -16.98
C LYS A 221 -17.71 -1.07 -17.28
N GLU A 222 -16.92 -0.03 -17.50
CA GLU A 222 -17.45 1.30 -17.89
C GLU A 222 -17.85 1.35 -19.37
N LYS A 223 -17.37 0.43 -20.21
CA LYS A 223 -17.66 0.46 -21.66
C LYS A 223 -18.74 -0.51 -22.13
N GLU A 224 -19.16 -1.48 -21.31
CA GLU A 224 -20.15 -2.50 -21.73
C GLU A 224 -21.53 -2.32 -21.07
N LYS A 225 -21.69 -1.34 -20.18
CA LYS A 225 -23.02 -0.90 -19.78
C LYS A 225 -23.08 0.60 -19.97
N GLU A 226 -24.08 1.06 -20.69
CA GLU A 226 -24.63 2.39 -20.51
C GLU A 226 -24.94 2.54 -19.01
N VAL A 227 -23.97 3.02 -18.23
CA VAL A 227 -24.17 3.31 -16.82
C VAL A 227 -24.70 4.74 -16.79
N PRO A 228 -25.96 4.94 -16.39
CA PRO A 228 -26.53 6.28 -16.31
C PRO A 228 -25.68 7.12 -15.37
N SER A 229 -25.53 8.39 -15.73
CA SER A 229 -24.76 9.50 -15.10
C SER A 229 -24.80 9.57 -13.55
N SER A 230 -25.69 8.80 -12.93
CA SER A 230 -25.85 8.57 -11.49
C SER A 230 -24.65 7.99 -10.72
N PHE A 231 -23.66 7.30 -11.33
CA PHE A 231 -22.54 6.73 -10.55
C PHE A 231 -21.52 7.80 -10.10
N ILE A 232 -21.38 8.89 -10.88
CA ILE A 232 -20.58 10.06 -10.51
C ILE A 232 -21.36 10.93 -9.51
N GLU A 233 -22.67 11.04 -9.68
CA GLU A 233 -23.56 11.85 -8.83
C GLU A 233 -23.73 11.24 -7.42
N MET A 234 -23.79 9.90 -7.31
CA MET A 234 -23.94 9.22 -6.02
C MET A 234 -22.66 9.23 -5.16
N ILE A 235 -21.48 9.43 -5.75
CA ILE A 235 -20.23 9.65 -5.00
C ILE A 235 -20.20 11.05 -4.39
N GLN A 236 -20.94 12.01 -4.96
CA GLN A 236 -20.99 13.39 -4.50
C GLN A 236 -22.07 13.59 -3.41
N ASP A 237 -23.19 12.88 -3.49
CA ASP A 237 -24.31 12.98 -2.53
C ASP A 237 -24.14 12.13 -1.26
N ASN A 238 -23.34 11.06 -1.28
CA ASN A 238 -23.20 10.17 -0.13
C ASN A 238 -22.10 10.60 0.88
N ASN A 239 -21.67 11.86 0.81
CA ASN A 239 -20.85 12.51 1.84
C ASN A 239 -21.65 12.84 3.13
N ASN A 240 -22.95 12.54 3.17
CA ASN A 240 -23.78 12.62 4.38
C ASN A 240 -23.88 11.27 5.12
N ILE A 241 -22.73 10.73 5.53
CA ILE A 241 -22.70 9.94 6.78
C ILE A 241 -22.76 10.98 7.90
N PRO A 242 -23.67 10.88 8.90
CA PRO A 242 -23.80 11.88 9.95
C PRO A 242 -22.47 11.99 10.73
N GLN A 243 -21.69 13.01 10.36
CA GLN A 243 -20.59 13.50 11.15
C GLN A 243 -21.19 14.31 12.27
N ASN A 244 -20.94 13.84 13.49
CA ASN A 244 -21.16 14.62 14.69
C ASN A 244 -20.35 15.93 14.57
N ASP A 245 -21.03 17.03 14.86
CA ASP A 245 -20.67 18.40 14.50
C ASP A 245 -19.21 18.80 14.81
N LYS A 246 -18.55 19.36 13.79
CA LYS A 246 -17.97 20.71 13.84
C LYS A 246 -17.41 21.10 12.47
N ILE A 247 -18.20 21.89 11.75
CA ILE A 247 -17.81 22.60 10.54
C ILE A 247 -16.68 23.57 10.89
N VAL A 248 -15.48 23.37 10.35
CA VAL A 248 -14.51 24.47 10.22
C VAL A 248 -13.87 24.44 8.83
N ARG A 249 -14.12 25.57 8.16
CA ARG A 249 -13.69 26.02 6.84
C ARG A 249 -12.20 25.77 6.59
N ILE A 250 -11.90 25.51 5.32
CA ILE A 250 -10.55 25.49 4.73
C ILE A 250 -9.79 26.79 5.09
N PRO A 251 -8.55 26.68 5.61
CA PRO A 251 -7.54 27.68 5.31
C PRO A 251 -6.28 27.01 4.73
N LYS A 252 -5.82 27.59 3.62
CA LYS A 252 -4.44 27.43 3.15
C LYS A 252 -3.48 27.90 4.26
N ARG A 253 -2.54 27.06 4.70
CA ARG A 253 -1.10 27.38 4.98
C ARG A 253 -0.44 26.50 6.06
N HIS A 254 0.79 26.13 5.72
CA HIS A 254 2.02 25.97 6.51
C HIS A 254 2.00 25.82 8.06
N HIS A 255 2.78 24.80 8.47
CA HIS A 255 3.71 24.75 9.62
C HIS A 255 3.28 24.03 10.92
N LYS A 256 4.14 23.06 11.28
CA LYS A 256 4.61 22.68 12.63
C LYS A 256 3.77 21.72 13.49
N ASN A 257 3.86 20.42 13.19
CA ASN A 257 3.46 19.36 14.12
C ASN A 257 4.71 18.68 14.72
N ARG A 258 5.24 19.27 15.79
CA ARG A 258 6.32 18.71 16.63
C ARG A 258 5.86 17.61 17.60
N LYS A 259 4.56 17.31 17.68
CA LYS A 259 4.02 16.39 18.72
C LYS A 259 3.90 14.91 18.27
N ASN A 260 4.03 14.61 16.98
CA ASN A 260 3.92 13.22 16.48
C ASN A 260 5.28 12.48 16.46
N LYS A 261 6.40 13.21 16.57
CA LYS A 261 7.75 12.62 16.64
C LYS A 261 8.03 11.99 18.01
N LEU A 262 7.37 12.46 19.06
CA LEU A 262 7.58 11.99 20.43
C LEU A 262 6.91 10.61 20.67
N MET A 263 5.78 10.35 20.02
CA MET A 263 5.11 9.04 20.05
C MET A 263 5.91 7.97 19.29
N ILE A 264 6.51 8.32 18.15
CA ILE A 264 7.35 7.40 17.37
C ILE A 264 8.67 7.09 18.12
N MET A 265 9.28 8.10 18.77
CA MET A 265 10.46 7.87 19.63
C MET A 265 10.14 6.96 20.83
N LEU A 266 8.96 7.11 21.45
CA LEU A 266 8.52 6.24 22.55
C LEU A 266 8.33 4.79 22.10
N ALA A 267 7.80 4.56 20.90
CA ALA A 267 7.67 3.23 20.33
C ALA A 267 9.03 2.57 20.04
N ILE A 268 10.01 3.33 19.52
CA ILE A 268 11.36 2.82 19.27
C ILE A 268 12.08 2.48 20.58
N ILE A 269 11.94 3.32 21.62
CA ILE A 269 12.52 3.05 22.94
C ILE A 269 11.92 1.78 23.56
N LEU A 270 10.60 1.59 23.44
CA LEU A 270 9.94 0.38 23.94
C LEU A 270 10.50 -0.89 23.27
N ILE A 271 10.70 -0.86 21.96
CA ILE A 271 11.25 -1.99 21.19
C ILE A 271 12.69 -2.31 21.63
N LEU A 272 13.52 -1.29 21.85
CA LEU A 272 14.90 -1.48 22.31
C LEU A 272 14.98 -2.09 23.72
N VAL A 273 14.07 -1.71 24.62
CA VAL A 273 13.99 -2.29 25.97
C VAL A 273 13.62 -3.77 25.90
N VAL A 274 12.64 -4.13 25.06
CA VAL A 274 12.24 -5.54 24.88
C VAL A 274 13.40 -6.38 24.31
N LEU A 275 14.12 -5.86 23.32
CA LEU A 275 15.30 -6.53 22.76
C LEU A 275 16.41 -6.70 23.79
N GLY A 276 16.67 -5.69 24.63
CA GLY A 276 17.65 -5.78 25.71
C GLY A 276 17.32 -6.86 26.73
N ILE A 277 16.04 -7.00 27.11
CA ILE A 277 15.59 -8.05 28.03
C ILE A 277 15.77 -9.43 27.41
N ILE A 278 15.43 -9.61 26.13
CA ILE A 278 15.59 -10.88 25.42
C ILE A 278 17.07 -11.29 25.36
N VAL A 279 17.96 -10.37 25.01
CA VAL A 279 19.41 -10.64 24.96
C VAL A 279 19.96 -10.96 26.35
N SER A 280 19.54 -10.23 27.38
CA SER A 280 19.94 -10.50 28.78
C SER A 280 19.51 -11.90 29.24
N LEU A 281 18.27 -12.32 28.91
CA LEU A 281 17.79 -13.67 29.22
C LEU A 281 18.58 -14.76 28.49
N ILE A 282 18.89 -14.56 27.20
CA ILE A 282 19.69 -15.51 26.42
C ILE A 282 21.09 -15.65 27.01
N VAL A 283 21.74 -14.54 27.37
CA VAL A 283 23.07 -14.55 27.98
C VAL A 283 23.04 -15.20 29.38
N PHE A 284 22.03 -14.90 30.19
CA PHE A 284 21.84 -15.53 31.50
C PHE A 284 21.69 -17.06 31.38
N PHE A 285 20.84 -17.53 30.46
CA PHE A 285 20.67 -18.97 30.22
C PHE A 285 21.90 -19.65 29.61
N ALA A 286 22.74 -18.92 28.87
CA ALA A 286 23.99 -19.43 28.31
C ALA A 286 25.14 -19.51 29.33
N ILE A 287 25.14 -18.66 30.37
CA ILE A 287 26.18 -18.63 31.41
C ILE A 287 25.88 -19.65 32.53
N PHE A 288 24.61 -19.91 32.83
CA PHE A 288 24.19 -20.80 33.92
C PHE A 288 23.89 -22.25 33.48
N LYS A 289 24.30 -22.63 32.26
CA LYS A 289 24.23 -23.99 31.73
C LYS A 289 25.63 -24.55 31.49
#